data_AF-A0A2H5Y570-F1
#
_entry.id   AF-A0A2H5Y570-F1
#
_cell.length_a   1.000
_cell.length_b   1.000
_cell.length_c   1.000
_cell.angle_alpha   90.00
_cell.angle_beta   90.00
_cell.angle_gamma   90.00
#
_symmetry.space_group_name_H-M   'P 1'
#
loop_
_entity.id
_entity.type
_entity.pdbx_description
1 polymer ?
#
loop_
_entity_poly.entity_id
_entity_poly.type
_entity_poly.pdbx_seq_one_letter_code
_entity_poly.pdbx_strand_id
1 'polypeptide(L)'
;MKRVRSAFCIPLRRRAPEPSVFLLLPTAGFYYLLTGLRNPTPFDIPTATSFGQAGQEETIQAIREERIRWVCYWRWEWSLRPARIEAFVEQEMEPVENLGLCTLYRARR
;
A
#
# COMPACT_ATOMS: atom_id res chain seq x y z
N MET A 1 0.92 25.09 -9.25
CA MET A 1 1.32 23.91 -8.46
C MET A 1 2.34 23.10 -9.27
N LYS A 2 3.64 23.14 -8.93
CA LYS A 2 4.68 22.38 -9.67
C LYS A 2 4.61 20.91 -9.26
N ARG A 3 4.48 19.97 -10.22
CA ARG A 3 4.49 18.53 -9.93
C ARG A 3 5.89 18.14 -9.44
N VAL A 4 5.98 17.71 -8.18
CA VAL A 4 7.20 17.11 -7.63
C VAL A 4 7.37 15.74 -8.30
N ARG A 5 8.42 15.59 -9.13
CA ARG A 5 8.76 14.33 -9.78
C ARG A 5 9.80 13.62 -8.93
N SER A 6 9.36 12.70 -8.07
CA SER A 6 10.25 11.80 -7.33
C SER A 6 10.52 10.53 -8.13
N ALA A 7 11.72 9.94 -7.97
CA ALA A 7 12.15 8.71 -8.63
C ALA A 7 11.20 7.52 -8.37
N PHE A 8 10.45 7.55 -7.26
CA PHE A 8 9.45 6.54 -6.89
C PHE A 8 8.10 6.69 -7.62
N CYS A 9 7.65 7.93 -7.86
CA CYS A 9 6.27 8.20 -8.31
C CYS A 9 5.98 7.75 -9.75
N ILE A 10 6.97 7.88 -10.64
CA ILE A 10 6.84 7.52 -12.05
C ILE A 10 6.80 5.99 -12.22
N PRO A 11 7.72 5.20 -11.62
CA PRO A 11 7.66 3.75 -11.66
C PRO A 11 6.35 3.18 -11.11
N LEU A 12 5.88 3.66 -9.95
CA LEU A 12 4.68 3.10 -9.33
C LEU A 12 3.46 3.18 -10.25
N ARG A 13 3.18 4.35 -10.85
CA ARG A 13 2.02 4.53 -11.75
C ARG A 13 2.11 3.74 -13.04
N ARG A 14 3.32 3.45 -13.53
CA ARG A 14 3.51 2.65 -14.74
C ARG A 14 3.21 1.17 -14.50
N ARG A 15 3.49 0.68 -13.29
CA ARG A 15 3.37 -0.76 -12.94
C ARG A 15 2.02 -1.12 -12.34
N ALA A 16 1.49 -0.23 -11.50
CA ALA A 16 0.26 -0.45 -10.76
C ALA A 16 -0.77 0.61 -11.20
N PRO A 17 -1.47 0.38 -12.34
CA PRO A 17 -2.50 1.29 -12.78
C PRO A 17 -3.68 1.28 -11.80
N GLU A 18 -4.33 2.43 -11.67
CA GLU A 18 -5.57 2.64 -10.91
C GLU A 18 -6.64 1.59 -11.23
N PRO A 19 -7.62 1.35 -10.32
CA PRO A 19 -7.86 2.06 -9.06
C PRO A 19 -7.38 1.36 -7.78
N SER A 20 -6.48 0.38 -7.86
CA SER A 20 -6.35 -0.64 -6.81
C SER A 20 -4.97 -0.70 -6.13
N VAL A 21 -4.31 0.44 -5.88
CA VAL A 21 -2.98 0.49 -5.26
C VAL A 21 -3.07 0.94 -3.81
N PHE A 22 -2.83 0.03 -2.88
CA PHE A 22 -2.74 0.34 -1.46
C PHE A 22 -1.28 0.60 -1.06
N LEU A 23 -1.02 1.79 -0.50
CA LEU A 23 0.27 2.18 0.04
C LEU A 23 0.36 1.74 1.51
N LEU A 24 1.03 0.62 1.78
CA LEU A 24 1.28 0.11 3.13
C LEU A 24 2.60 0.69 3.65
N LEU A 25 2.55 1.96 4.05
CA LEU A 25 3.67 2.71 4.63
C LEU A 25 3.15 3.84 5.53
N PRO A 26 3.90 4.30 6.56
CA PRO A 26 3.37 5.26 7.54
C PRO A 26 3.09 6.65 6.95
N THR A 27 3.67 6.97 5.81
CA THR A 27 3.52 8.24 5.10
C THR A 27 2.61 8.13 3.87
N ALA A 28 1.73 7.13 3.82
CA ALA A 28 0.87 6.84 2.66
C ALA A 28 0.08 8.06 2.15
N GLY A 29 -0.56 8.82 3.04
CA GLY A 29 -1.36 10.00 2.68
C GLY A 29 -0.57 11.05 1.89
N PHE A 30 0.68 11.29 2.29
CA PHE A 30 1.58 12.19 1.55
C PHE A 30 1.86 11.66 0.13
N TYR A 31 2.10 10.36 -0.01
CA TYR A 31 2.39 9.75 -1.31
C TYR A 31 1.17 9.60 -2.21
N TYR A 32 -0.04 9.44 -1.68
CA TYR A 32 -1.26 9.54 -2.47
C TYR A 32 -1.40 10.94 -3.08
N LEU A 33 -1.15 12.01 -2.31
CA LEU A 33 -1.16 13.39 -2.82
C LEU A 33 -0.11 13.63 -3.90
N LEU A 34 1.11 13.13 -3.71
CA LEU A 34 2.21 13.34 -4.68
C LEU A 34 2.01 12.57 -5.98
N THR A 35 1.51 11.34 -5.90
CA THR A 35 1.35 10.47 -7.07
C THR A 35 0.06 10.75 -7.83
N GLY A 36 -0.95 11.29 -7.14
CA GLY A 36 -2.31 11.44 -7.63
C GLY A 36 -3.09 10.13 -7.64
N LEU A 37 -2.56 9.05 -7.04
CA LEU A 37 -3.29 7.81 -6.84
C LEU A 37 -4.43 8.02 -5.85
N ARG A 38 -5.54 7.31 -6.07
CA ARG A 38 -6.65 7.25 -5.11
C ARG A 38 -6.36 6.18 -4.07
N ASN A 39 -6.52 6.52 -2.79
CA ASN A 39 -6.47 5.55 -1.71
C ASN A 39 -7.69 4.60 -1.82
N PRO A 40 -7.51 3.29 -1.98
CA PRO A 40 -8.63 2.34 -2.04
C PRO A 40 -9.20 2.00 -0.65
N THR A 41 -8.64 2.60 0.41
CA THR A 41 -9.04 2.41 1.81
C THR A 41 -9.38 3.76 2.45
N PRO A 42 -10.08 3.79 3.60
CA PRO A 42 -10.25 5.02 4.38
C PRO A 42 -8.99 5.40 5.21
N PHE A 43 -7.88 4.65 5.10
CA PHE A 43 -6.71 4.79 5.96
C PHE A 43 -5.55 5.49 5.23
N ASP A 44 -5.40 6.80 5.44
CA ASP A 44 -4.28 7.57 4.88
C ASP A 44 -2.98 7.42 5.68
N ILE A 45 -3.07 6.89 6.90
CA ILE A 45 -1.94 6.55 7.77
C ILE A 45 -2.17 5.11 8.24
N PRO A 46 -1.70 4.08 7.50
CA PRO A 46 -2.04 2.68 7.74
C PRO A 46 -1.22 2.10 8.91
N THR A 47 -1.44 2.63 10.11
CA THR A 47 -0.89 2.11 11.36
C THR A 47 -1.90 1.21 12.06
N ALA A 48 -1.42 0.36 12.97
CA ALA A 48 -2.26 -0.53 13.78
C ALA A 48 -3.42 0.22 14.46
N THR A 49 -3.19 1.44 14.94
CA THR A 49 -4.19 2.27 15.62
C THR A 49 -5.25 2.82 14.67
N SER A 50 -4.89 3.14 13.42
CA SER A 50 -5.84 3.66 12.42
C SER A 50 -6.85 2.60 11.96
N PHE A 51 -6.47 1.33 11.96
CA PHE A 51 -7.34 0.24 11.51
C PHE A 51 -8.45 -0.12 12.51
N GLY A 52 -8.38 0.33 13.75
CA GLY A 52 -9.35 -0.06 14.78
C GLY A 52 -9.43 -1.58 14.96
N GLN A 53 -10.62 -2.08 15.31
CA GLN A 53 -10.82 -3.50 15.64
C GLN A 53 -10.83 -4.43 14.41
N ALA A 54 -11.39 -3.97 13.29
CA ALA A 54 -11.67 -4.81 12.11
C ALA A 54 -10.94 -4.37 10.83
N GLY A 55 -10.39 -3.16 10.77
CA GLY A 55 -9.89 -2.57 9.52
C GLY A 55 -8.74 -3.34 8.87
N GLN A 56 -7.91 -4.05 9.65
CA GLN A 56 -6.87 -4.91 9.07
C GLN A 56 -7.48 -6.10 8.33
N GLU A 57 -8.50 -6.73 8.91
CA GLU A 57 -9.20 -7.86 8.29
C GLU A 57 -9.98 -7.39 7.05
N GLU A 58 -10.68 -6.26 7.14
CA GLU A 58 -11.39 -5.67 6.00
C GLU A 58 -10.45 -5.33 4.83
N THR A 59 -9.25 -4.86 5.13
CA THR A 59 -8.22 -4.57 4.12
C THR A 59 -7.67 -5.85 3.51
N ILE A 60 -7.39 -6.87 4.31
CA ILE A 60 -6.98 -8.20 3.83
C ILE A 60 -8.06 -8.79 2.92
N GLN A 61 -9.32 -8.70 3.33
CA GLN A 61 -10.45 -9.17 2.53
C GLN A 61 -10.59 -8.40 1.22
N ALA A 62 -10.34 -7.09 1.22
CA ALA A 62 -10.28 -6.29 0.01
C ALA A 62 -9.15 -6.70 -0.94
N ILE A 63 -8.02 -7.20 -0.42
CA ILE A 63 -6.95 -7.77 -1.23
C ILE A 63 -7.37 -9.13 -1.80
N ARG A 64 -7.96 -10.01 -0.99
CA ARG A 64 -8.47 -11.32 -1.42
C ARG A 64 -9.53 -11.22 -2.50
N GLU A 65 -10.41 -10.24 -2.41
CA GLU A 65 -11.47 -9.97 -3.39
C GLU A 65 -10.97 -9.18 -4.61
N GLU A 66 -9.65 -8.98 -4.74
CA GLU A 66 -9.00 -8.21 -5.81
C GLU A 66 -9.48 -6.76 -5.94
N ARG A 67 -10.21 -6.22 -4.95
CA ARG A 67 -10.53 -4.78 -4.88
C ARG A 67 -9.26 -3.96 -4.69
N ILE A 68 -8.29 -4.51 -3.97
CA ILE A 68 -6.90 -4.03 -3.87
C ILE A 68 -6.01 -5.05 -4.58
N ARG A 69 -5.46 -4.68 -5.74
CA ARG A 69 -4.64 -5.59 -6.56
C ARG A 69 -3.15 -5.43 -6.34
N TRP A 70 -2.75 -4.24 -5.91
CA TRP A 70 -1.37 -3.85 -5.74
C TRP A 70 -1.17 -3.32 -4.33
N VAL A 71 -0.10 -3.77 -3.67
CA VAL A 71 0.32 -3.23 -2.38
C VAL A 71 1.76 -2.78 -2.50
N CYS A 72 2.01 -1.49 -2.27
CA CYS A 72 3.37 -0.95 -2.13
C CYS A 72 3.72 -0.96 -0.65
N TYR A 73 4.54 -1.93 -0.25
CA TYR A 73 4.83 -2.24 1.14
C TYR A 73 6.27 -1.86 1.50
N TRP A 74 6.39 -1.05 2.56
CA TRP A 74 7.65 -0.78 3.24
C TRP A 74 7.54 -1.35 4.65
N ARG A 75 8.50 -2.18 5.06
CA ARG A 75 8.61 -2.66 6.45
C ARG A 75 9.27 -1.60 7.34
N TRP A 76 8.64 -1.29 8.47
CA TRP A 76 9.21 -0.39 9.49
C TRP A 76 9.28 -1.08 10.86
N GLU A 77 10.04 -0.54 11.82
CA GLU A 77 10.39 -1.27 13.06
C GLU A 77 9.69 -0.78 14.35
N TRP A 78 8.91 0.31 14.33
CA TRP A 78 8.19 0.80 15.53
C TRP A 78 6.90 0.04 15.85
N SER A 79 6.32 0.26 17.04
CA SER A 79 5.22 -0.54 17.61
C SER A 79 3.85 -0.41 16.93
N LEU A 80 3.65 0.54 16.01
CA LEU A 80 2.36 0.82 15.38
C LEU A 80 2.16 0.14 14.01
N ARG A 81 2.87 -0.98 13.77
CA ARG A 81 2.75 -1.78 12.54
C ARG A 81 1.42 -2.52 12.44
N PRO A 82 0.72 -2.50 11.29
CA PRO A 82 -0.43 -3.35 11.04
C PRO A 82 0.01 -4.78 10.72
N ALA A 83 0.55 -5.46 11.72
CA ALA A 83 1.28 -6.72 11.57
C ALA A 83 0.49 -7.82 10.84
N ARG A 84 -0.85 -7.83 10.91
CA ARG A 84 -1.66 -8.83 10.19
C ARG A 84 -1.64 -8.58 8.68
N ILE A 85 -1.77 -7.32 8.25
CA ILE A 85 -1.70 -6.98 6.82
C ILE A 85 -0.28 -7.21 6.30
N GLU A 86 0.75 -6.81 7.05
CA GLU A 86 2.14 -7.03 6.67
C GLU A 86 2.43 -8.52 6.46
N ALA A 87 2.04 -9.37 7.43
CA ALA A 87 2.20 -10.82 7.31
C ALA A 87 1.45 -11.38 6.09
N PHE A 88 0.22 -10.94 5.86
CA PHE A 88 -0.56 -11.36 4.69
C PHE A 88 0.12 -10.97 3.36
N VAL A 89 0.62 -9.74 3.24
CA VAL A 89 1.33 -9.28 2.04
C VAL A 89 2.59 -10.09 1.80
N GLU A 90 3.38 -10.34 2.86
CA GLU A 90 4.63 -11.10 2.78
C GLU A 90 4.41 -12.58 2.42
N GLN A 91 3.32 -13.19 2.89
CA GLN A 91 3.05 -14.62 2.73
C GLN A 91 2.24 -14.95 1.47
N GLU A 92 1.20 -14.15 1.19
CA GLU A 92 0.16 -14.49 0.21
C GLU A 92 0.28 -13.73 -1.11
N MET A 93 0.96 -12.59 -1.13
CA MET A 93 1.13 -11.80 -2.36
C MET A 93 2.44 -12.15 -3.10
N GLU A 94 2.51 -11.78 -4.38
CA GLU A 94 3.70 -11.97 -5.20
C GLU A 94 4.54 -10.68 -5.21
N PRO A 95 5.82 -10.70 -4.80
CA PRO A 95 6.70 -9.55 -4.93
C PRO A 95 7.08 -9.32 -6.40
N VAL A 96 6.89 -8.10 -6.90
CA VAL A 96 7.09 -7.76 -8.32
C VAL A 96 8.36 -6.94 -8.53
N GLU A 97 8.55 -5.85 -7.77
CA GLU A 97 9.67 -4.92 -8.00
C GLU A 97 9.97 -4.11 -6.73
N ASN A 98 11.24 -3.85 -6.44
CA ASN A 98 11.63 -2.89 -5.42
C ASN A 98 11.74 -1.49 -6.04
N LEU A 99 10.89 -0.56 -5.60
CA LEU A 99 10.79 0.81 -6.12
C LEU A 99 11.63 1.82 -5.31
N GLY A 100 12.54 1.34 -4.45
CA GLY A 100 13.36 2.14 -3.54
C GLY A 100 12.63 2.50 -2.25
N LEU A 101 11.43 3.07 -2.33
CA LEU A 101 10.61 3.42 -1.15
C LEU A 101 9.91 2.20 -0.55
N CYS A 102 9.44 1.29 -1.40
CA CYS A 102 8.66 0.12 -1.04
C CYS A 102 8.94 -1.00 -2.05
N THR A 103 8.63 -2.23 -1.65
CA THR A 103 8.48 -3.34 -2.60
C THR A 103 7.03 -3.37 -3.06
N LEU A 104 6.83 -3.42 -4.38
CA LEU A 104 5.51 -3.57 -4.99
C LEU A 104 5.14 -5.05 -5.01
N TYR A 105 3.99 -5.37 -4.44
CA TYR A 105 3.37 -6.69 -4.41
C TYR A 105 2.10 -6.70 -5.25
N ARG A 106 1.80 -7.86 -5.85
CA ARG A 106 0.59 -8.13 -6.63
C ARG A 106 -0.23 -9.24 -6.00
N ALA A 107 -1.55 -9.10 -5.97
CA ALA A 107 -2.44 -10.17 -5.55
C ALA A 107 -2.27 -11.40 -6.47
N ARG A 108 -2.20 -12.60 -5.87
CA ARG A 108 -2.19 -13.86 -6.63
C ARG A 108 -3.63 -14.15 -7.08
N ARG A 109 -3.79 -14.60 -8.34
CA ARG A 109 -5.06 -15.09 -8.87
C ARG A 109 -5.35 -16.50 -8.36
#